data_AF-A0A1F8V5T7-F1
#
_entry.id   AF-A0A1F8V5T7-F1
#
_cell.length_a   1.000
_cell.length_b   1.000
_cell.length_c   1.000
_cell.angle_alpha   90.00
_cell.angle_beta   90.00
_cell.angle_gamma   90.00
#
_symmetry.space_group_name_H-M   'P 1'
#
loop_
_entity.id
_entity.type
_entity.pdbx_description
1 polymer ?
#
loop_
_entity_poly.entity_id
_entity_poly.type
_entity_poly.pdbx_seq_one_letter_code
_entity_poly.pdbx_strand_id
1 'polypeptide(L)'
;MLTKLENYNKIFTSQADCKTKLERYFHVYLTDNSEEIADIESLAEFLGCTRRDILALEKDENYGSAIANAKNSIARIKKQLAMRGKIPAAVLSFDMKNNHDYTDKGENAVDESTTIIIQGDAAKWAN
;
A
#
# COMPACT_ATOMS: atom_id res chain seq x y z
N MET A 1 -12.86 -25.69 -9.30
CA MET A 1 -11.86 -24.75 -8.76
C MET A 1 -11.25 -24.05 -9.97
N LEU A 2 -11.71 -22.83 -10.28
CA LEU A 2 -11.22 -22.08 -11.44
C LEU A 2 -9.72 -21.77 -11.25
N THR A 3 -8.94 -21.89 -12.31
CA THR A 3 -7.50 -21.59 -12.28
C THR A 3 -7.27 -20.09 -12.04
N LYS A 4 -6.13 -19.70 -11.42
CA LYS A 4 -5.83 -18.29 -11.10
C LYS A 4 -5.98 -17.35 -12.32
N LEU A 5 -5.62 -17.83 -13.50
CA LEU A 5 -5.78 -17.14 -14.79
C LEU A 5 -7.24 -16.86 -15.16
N GLU A 6 -8.17 -17.78 -14.87
CA GLU A 6 -9.61 -17.59 -15.15
C GLU A 6 -10.26 -16.53 -14.24
N ASN A 7 -9.69 -16.25 -13.07
CA ASN A 7 -10.19 -15.18 -12.20
C ASN A 7 -9.67 -13.81 -12.62
N TYR A 8 -8.42 -13.68 -13.11
CA TYR A 8 -7.91 -12.40 -13.58
C TYR A 8 -8.48 -11.99 -14.95
N ASN A 9 -8.78 -12.95 -15.82
CA ASN A 9 -9.47 -12.68 -17.08
C ASN A 9 -10.88 -12.08 -16.89
N LYS A 10 -11.46 -12.16 -15.69
CA LYS A 10 -12.70 -11.46 -15.33
C LYS A 10 -12.48 -9.99 -15.02
N ILE A 11 -11.29 -9.61 -14.54
CA ILE A 11 -10.93 -8.24 -14.19
C ILE A 11 -10.39 -7.52 -15.42
N PHE A 12 -9.45 -8.14 -16.14
CA PHE A 12 -8.82 -7.60 -17.34
C PHE A 12 -8.89 -8.58 -18.50
N THR A 13 -9.37 -8.12 -19.66
CA THR A 13 -9.41 -8.96 -20.88
C THR A 13 -8.08 -8.98 -21.63
N SER A 14 -7.22 -7.98 -21.38
CA SER A 14 -5.88 -7.84 -21.97
C SER A 14 -5.04 -6.83 -21.18
N GLN A 15 -3.74 -6.75 -21.45
CA GLN A 15 -2.88 -5.71 -20.88
C GLN A 15 -3.32 -4.29 -21.28
N ALA A 16 -3.83 -4.12 -22.50
CA ALA A 16 -4.39 -2.86 -22.96
C ALA A 16 -5.65 -2.46 -22.16
N ASP A 17 -6.56 -3.42 -21.93
CA ASP A 17 -7.76 -3.22 -21.10
C ASP A 17 -7.39 -2.85 -19.65
N CYS A 18 -6.36 -3.49 -19.08
CA CYS A 18 -5.82 -3.13 -17.77
C CYS A 18 -5.38 -1.66 -17.73
N LYS A 19 -4.54 -1.23 -18.69
CA LYS A 19 -4.09 0.15 -18.77
C LYS A 19 -5.27 1.12 -18.93
N THR A 20 -6.21 0.84 -19.82
CA THR A 20 -7.39 1.69 -20.04
C THR A 20 -8.26 1.80 -18.79
N LYS A 21 -8.52 0.70 -18.07
CA LYS A 21 -9.30 0.74 -16.82
C LYS A 21 -8.59 1.54 -15.72
N LEU A 22 -7.27 1.37 -15.57
CA LEU A 22 -6.49 2.16 -14.62
C LEU A 22 -6.50 3.65 -14.98
N GLU A 23 -6.34 4.00 -16.26
CA GLU A 23 -6.44 5.38 -16.72
C GLU A 23 -7.83 5.98 -16.45
N ARG A 24 -8.90 5.20 -16.68
CA ARG A 24 -10.27 5.61 -16.37
C ARG A 24 -10.49 5.82 -14.88
N TYR A 25 -9.94 4.97 -14.03
CA TYR A 25 -10.01 5.16 -12.58
C TYR A 25 -9.38 6.51 -12.19
N PHE A 26 -8.14 6.77 -12.61
CA PHE A 26 -7.42 7.97 -12.18
C PHE A 26 -7.93 9.29 -12.79
N HIS A 27 -8.37 9.27 -14.05
CA HIS A 27 -8.68 10.51 -14.78
C HIS A 27 -10.17 10.78 -14.97
N VAL A 28 -11.01 9.74 -14.88
CA VAL A 28 -12.47 9.89 -15.04
C VAL A 28 -13.13 9.69 -13.69
N TYR A 29 -13.03 8.49 -13.11
CA TYR A 29 -13.76 8.14 -11.89
C TYR A 29 -13.40 9.06 -10.71
N LEU A 30 -12.12 9.23 -10.39
CA LEU A 30 -11.70 10.11 -9.29
C LEU A 30 -11.98 11.59 -9.56
N THR A 31 -12.02 12.00 -10.84
CA THR A 31 -12.38 13.39 -11.21
C THR A 31 -13.87 13.63 -11.01
N ASP A 32 -14.70 12.69 -11.45
CA ASP A 32 -16.17 12.75 -11.31
C ASP A 32 -16.61 12.58 -9.84
N ASN A 33 -15.79 11.93 -9.02
CA ASN A 33 -16.01 11.70 -7.59
C ASN A 33 -14.92 12.40 -6.77
N SER A 34 -14.86 13.73 -6.83
CA SER A 34 -13.75 14.53 -6.26
C SER A 34 -13.57 14.42 -4.74
N GLU A 35 -14.59 13.93 -4.02
CA GLU A 35 -14.51 13.68 -2.57
C GLU A 35 -13.85 12.33 -2.25
N GLU A 36 -13.79 11.41 -3.22
CA GLU A 36 -13.16 10.10 -3.06
C GLU A 36 -11.64 10.24 -3.01
N ILE A 37 -11.02 9.69 -1.98
CA ILE A 37 -9.56 9.64 -1.87
C ILE A 37 -9.07 8.33 -2.46
N ALA A 38 -8.19 8.42 -3.46
CA ALA A 38 -7.59 7.24 -4.06
C ALA A 38 -6.92 6.34 -3.00
N ASP A 39 -7.34 5.08 -2.93
CA ASP A 39 -6.75 4.02 -2.12
C ASP A 39 -6.88 2.65 -2.82
N ILE A 40 -6.45 1.57 -2.17
CA ILE A 40 -6.46 0.24 -2.79
C ILE A 40 -7.90 -0.30 -2.86
N GLU A 41 -8.71 0.03 -1.85
CA GLU A 41 -10.10 -0.39 -1.69
C GLU A 41 -11.00 0.23 -2.75
N SER A 42 -10.94 1.56 -2.94
CA SER A 42 -11.65 2.29 -4.01
C SER A 42 -11.22 1.85 -5.40
N LEU A 43 -9.93 1.55 -5.63
CA LEU A 43 -9.48 0.94 -6.87
C LEU A 43 -10.08 -0.46 -7.08
N ALA A 44 -10.10 -1.28 -6.03
CA ALA A 44 -10.66 -2.63 -6.10
C ALA A 44 -12.17 -2.60 -6.37
N GLU A 45 -12.91 -1.71 -5.70
CA GLU A 45 -14.34 -1.49 -5.93
C GLU A 45 -14.61 -1.06 -7.37
N PHE A 46 -13.86 -0.08 -7.88
CA PHE A 46 -13.97 0.38 -9.27
C PHE A 46 -13.73 -0.75 -10.28
N LEU A 47 -12.76 -1.62 -10.01
CA LEU A 47 -12.43 -2.77 -10.86
C LEU A 47 -13.36 -3.98 -10.66
N GLY A 48 -14.29 -3.91 -9.68
CA GLY A 48 -15.19 -5.01 -9.36
C GLY A 48 -14.50 -6.22 -8.74
N CYS A 49 -13.40 -6.00 -8.00
CA CYS A 49 -12.63 -7.05 -7.35
C CYS A 49 -12.34 -6.72 -5.88
N THR A 50 -11.53 -7.54 -5.20
CA THR A 50 -11.12 -7.30 -3.82
C THR A 50 -9.70 -6.76 -3.73
N ARG A 51 -9.34 -6.14 -2.60
CA ARG A 51 -7.95 -5.78 -2.29
C ARG A 51 -6.99 -6.97 -2.43
N ARG A 52 -7.43 -8.19 -2.08
CA ARG A 52 -6.62 -9.39 -2.20
C ARG A 52 -6.29 -9.71 -3.67
N ASP A 53 -7.21 -9.43 -4.57
CA ASP A 53 -7.01 -9.64 -6.01
C ASP A 53 -6.00 -8.63 -6.56
N ILE A 54 -6.06 -7.37 -6.13
CA ILE A 54 -5.07 -6.33 -6.50
C ILE A 54 -3.65 -6.74 -6.08
N LEU A 55 -3.48 -7.21 -4.83
CA LEU A 55 -2.20 -7.69 -4.33
C LEU A 55 -1.69 -8.93 -5.09
N ALA A 56 -2.59 -9.76 -5.58
CA ALA A 56 -2.23 -10.94 -6.36
C ALA A 56 -1.87 -10.56 -7.80
N LEU A 57 -2.56 -9.58 -8.40
CA LEU A 57 -2.26 -9.01 -9.71
C LEU A 57 -0.92 -8.25 -9.74
N GLU A 58 -0.52 -7.61 -8.65
CA GLU A 58 0.80 -6.95 -8.54
C GLU A 58 1.96 -7.94 -8.77
N LYS A 59 1.74 -9.23 -8.48
CA LYS A 59 2.73 -10.30 -8.67
C LYS A 59 2.59 -11.01 -10.02
N ASP A 60 1.61 -10.62 -10.83
CA ASP A 60 1.36 -11.22 -12.13
C ASP A 60 2.35 -10.71 -13.18
N GLU A 61 2.80 -11.59 -14.07
CA GLU A 61 3.80 -11.25 -15.10
C GLU A 61 3.26 -10.26 -16.14
N ASN A 62 1.96 -10.28 -16.43
CA ASN A 62 1.34 -9.43 -17.45
C ASN A 62 0.85 -8.10 -16.89
N TYR A 63 0.35 -8.12 -15.65
CA TYR A 63 -0.35 -6.96 -15.06
C TYR A 63 0.44 -6.30 -13.93
N GLY A 64 1.44 -6.99 -13.35
CA GLY A 64 2.11 -6.57 -12.13
C GLY A 64 2.71 -5.17 -12.20
N SER A 65 3.41 -4.86 -13.30
CA SER A 65 3.99 -3.53 -13.52
C SER A 65 2.94 -2.42 -13.57
N ALA A 66 1.81 -2.65 -14.24
CA ALA A 66 0.73 -1.68 -14.33
C ALA A 66 0.06 -1.46 -12.95
N ILE A 67 -0.16 -2.52 -12.20
CA ILE A 67 -0.74 -2.46 -10.85
C ILE A 67 0.21 -1.80 -9.84
N ALA A 68 1.51 -2.11 -9.90
CA ALA A 68 2.52 -1.45 -9.09
C ALA A 68 2.55 0.06 -9.35
N ASN A 69 2.47 0.48 -10.62
CA ASN A 69 2.36 1.89 -10.99
C ASN A 69 1.07 2.55 -10.48
N ALA A 70 -0.05 1.83 -10.49
CA ALA A 70 -1.31 2.31 -9.92
C ALA A 70 -1.19 2.51 -8.40
N LYS A 71 -0.63 1.54 -7.67
CA LYS A 71 -0.35 1.68 -6.22
C LYS A 71 0.59 2.85 -5.93
N ASN A 72 1.62 3.06 -6.75
CA ASN A 72 2.50 4.22 -6.60
C ASN A 72 1.76 5.55 -6.85
N SER A 73 0.83 5.58 -7.80
CA SER A 73 0.00 6.76 -8.09
C SER A 73 -0.94 7.08 -6.92
N ILE A 74 -1.53 6.06 -6.31
CA ILE A 74 -2.31 6.16 -5.05
C ILE A 74 -1.44 6.77 -3.94
N ALA A 75 -0.24 6.21 -3.70
CA ALA A 75 0.69 6.73 -2.69
C ALA A 75 1.02 8.21 -2.92
N ARG A 76 1.32 8.57 -4.17
CA ARG A 76 1.61 9.96 -4.57
C ARG A 76 0.43 10.89 -4.23
N ILE A 77 -0.80 10.51 -4.55
CA ILE A 77 -2.00 11.31 -4.28
C ILE A 77 -2.16 11.53 -2.77
N LYS A 78 -2.16 10.44 -1.98
CA LYS A 78 -2.29 10.52 -0.52
C LYS A 78 -1.18 11.37 0.12
N LYS A 79 0.05 11.22 -0.37
CA LYS A 79 1.20 12.03 0.09
C LYS A 79 0.99 13.52 -0.16
N GLN A 80 0.53 13.90 -1.36
CA GLN A 80 0.24 15.31 -1.66
C GLN A 80 -0.93 15.85 -0.81
N LEU A 81 -1.96 15.04 -0.57
CA LEU A 81 -3.07 15.43 0.31
C LEU A 81 -2.60 15.66 1.75
N ALA A 82 -1.75 14.79 2.29
CA ALA A 82 -1.17 14.99 3.63
C ALA A 82 -0.29 16.24 3.71
N MET A 83 0.54 16.50 2.69
CA MET A 83 1.36 17.72 2.62
C MET A 83 0.51 19.00 2.57
N ARG A 84 -0.73 18.91 2.09
CA ARG A 84 -1.71 20.01 2.08
C ARG A 84 -2.59 20.05 3.34
N GLY A 85 -2.30 19.21 4.34
CA GLY A 85 -3.06 19.13 5.58
C GLY A 85 -4.46 18.50 5.43
N LYS A 86 -4.72 17.80 4.32
CA LYS A 86 -6.02 17.14 4.05
C LYS A 86 -6.09 15.71 4.60
N ILE A 87 -4.95 15.09 4.86
CA ILE A 87 -4.84 13.78 5.52
C ILE A 87 -3.94 13.95 6.74
N PRO A 88 -4.34 13.49 7.94
CA PRO A 88 -3.47 13.50 9.11
C PRO A 88 -2.18 12.71 8.85
N ALA A 89 -1.03 13.26 9.24
CA ALA A 89 0.27 12.64 8.99
C ALA A 89 0.37 11.21 9.58
N ALA A 90 -0.22 10.98 10.75
CA ALA A 90 -0.26 9.66 11.36
C ALA A 90 -1.00 8.62 10.49
N VAL A 91 -2.14 8.99 9.90
CA VAL A 91 -2.92 8.12 9.00
C VAL A 91 -2.09 7.78 7.77
N LEU A 92 -1.44 8.77 7.15
CA LEU A 92 -0.55 8.53 6.01
C LEU A 92 0.61 7.60 6.38
N SER A 93 1.26 7.81 7.53
CA SER A 93 2.40 6.99 7.96
C SER A 93 2.02 5.52 8.12
N PHE A 94 0.86 5.22 8.73
CA PHE A 94 0.38 3.84 8.84
C PHE A 94 0.00 3.25 7.48
N ASP A 95 -0.66 4.03 6.62
CA ASP A 95 -1.03 3.59 5.28
C ASP A 95 0.21 3.25 4.43
N MET A 96 1.22 4.11 4.43
CA MET A 96 2.46 3.90 3.67
C MET A 96 3.22 2.65 4.13
N LYS A 97 3.24 2.37 5.44
CA LYS A 97 3.86 1.15 5.98
C LYS A 97 3.09 -0.10 5.59
N ASN A 98 1.77 -0.07 5.63
CA ASN A 98 0.93 -1.25 5.43
C ASN A 98 0.68 -1.58 3.95
N ASN A 99 0.74 -0.59 3.06
CA ASN A 99 0.30 -0.72 1.67
C ASN A 99 1.37 -0.39 0.62
N HIS A 100 2.47 0.26 1.03
CA HIS A 100 3.50 0.77 0.12
C HIS A 100 4.94 0.40 0.53
N ASP A 101 5.09 -0.57 1.43
CA ASP A 101 6.39 -1.12 1.89
C ASP A 101 7.36 -0.07 2.46
N TYR A 102 6.84 1.06 2.97
CA TYR A 102 7.66 2.04 3.65
C TYR A 102 8.14 1.49 5.00
N THR A 103 9.43 1.64 5.28
CA THR A 103 10.03 1.30 6.56
C THR A 103 10.65 2.55 7.19
N ASP A 104 10.48 2.71 8.50
CA ASP A 104 11.16 3.78 9.22
C ASP A 104 12.65 3.47 9.26
N LYS A 105 13.47 4.44 8.87
CA LYS A 105 14.91 4.35 9.12
C LYS A 105 15.17 4.69 10.58
N GLY A 106 15.33 3.66 11.41
CA GLY A 106 15.87 3.82 12.75
C GLY A 106 17.37 4.10 12.69
N GLU A 107 17.86 4.96 13.57
CA GLU A 107 19.29 5.17 13.77
C GLU A 107 19.81 4.07 14.71
N ASN A 108 20.13 2.89 14.15
CA ASN A 108 20.76 1.82 14.92
C ASN A 108 22.27 2.10 15.00
N ALA A 109 22.68 3.02 15.87
CA ALA A 109 24.05 3.08 16.35
C ALA A 109 24.20 2.13 17.54
N VAL A 110 24.09 0.81 17.29
CA VAL A 110 24.58 -0.17 18.26
C VAL A 110 26.03 -0.44 17.88
N ASP A 111 26.94 0.20 18.61
CA ASP A 111 28.35 -0.16 18.61
C ASP A 111 28.43 -1.61 19.11
N GLU A 112 28.86 -2.54 18.24
CA GLU A 112 28.92 -3.99 18.49
C GLU A 112 29.79 -4.37 19.70
N SER A 113 30.45 -3.40 20.33
CA SER A 113 31.29 -3.55 21.52
C SER A 113 30.57 -3.33 22.87
N THR A 114 29.32 -2.86 22.88
CA THR A 114 28.65 -2.54 24.16
C THR A 114 28.04 -3.77 24.81
N THR A 115 28.76 -4.38 25.75
CA THR A 115 28.20 -5.37 26.67
C THR A 115 27.24 -4.66 27.64
N ILE A 116 25.94 -4.93 27.51
CA ILE A 116 24.94 -4.42 28.45
C ILE A 116 24.96 -5.33 29.70
N ILE A 117 25.56 -4.86 30.80
CA ILE A 117 25.46 -5.52 32.10
C ILE A 117 24.22 -4.99 32.82
N ILE A 118 23.15 -5.79 32.85
CA ILE A 118 21.97 -5.50 33.66
C ILE A 118 22.20 -6.10 35.05
N GLN A 119 22.76 -5.31 35.97
CA GLN A 119 22.82 -5.68 37.38
C GLN A 119 21.51 -5.30 38.06
N GLY A 120 20.63 -6.29 38.24
CA GLY A 120 19.40 -6.14 39.03
C GLY A 120 19.69 -6.29 40.52
N ASP A 121 19.18 -5.36 41.32
CA ASP A 121 19.30 -5.38 42.78
C ASP A 121 18.16 -6.20 43.39
N ALA A 122 18.03 -7.46 42.96
CA ALA A 122 16.91 -8.35 43.31
C ALA A 122 16.73 -8.52 44.83
N ALA A 123 17.80 -8.32 45.61
CA ALA A 123 17.77 -8.33 47.07
C ALA A 123 16.97 -7.16 47.68
N LYS A 124 16.82 -6.02 46.98
CA LYS A 124 16.06 -4.86 47.47
C LYS A 124 14.55 -5.00 47.31
N TRP A 125 14.09 -5.92 46.47
CA TRP A 125 12.66 -6.12 46.17
C TRP A 125 12.05 -7.32 46.89
N ALA A 126 12.82 -7.98 47.75
CA ALA A 126 12.42 -9.18 48.48
C ALA A 126 12.00 -8.92 49.94
N ASN A 127 11.85 -7.64 50.37
CA ASN A 127 11.36 -7.25 51.69
C ASN A 127 9.99 -6.56 51.60
#